data_AF-A0A370R4H0-F1
#
_entry.id   AF-A0A370R4H0-F1
#
_cell.length_a   1.000
_cell.length_b   1.000
_cell.length_c   1.000
_cell.angle_alpha   90.00
_cell.angle_beta   90.00
_cell.angle_gamma   90.00
#
_symmetry.space_group_name_H-M   'P 1'
#
loop_
_entity.id
_entity.type
_entity.pdbx_description
1 polymer ?
#
loop_
_entity_poly.entity_id
_entity_poly.type
_entity_poly.pdbx_seq_one_letter_code
_entity_poly.pdbx_strand_id
1 'polypeptide(L)' 'MKFIPMNDVNNINGGKGDTCSVSYDWFYRYTDPKRGWTTTCERTSKCVDKHGKITSLSVSTVANNRCS' A
#
# COMPACT_ATOMS: atom_id res chain seq x y z
N MET A 1 -10.92 26.37 -11.41
CA MET A 1 -10.31 25.03 -11.35
C MET A 1 -10.40 24.40 -12.74
N LYS A 2 -9.26 24.07 -13.37
CA LYS A 2 -9.25 23.35 -14.64
C LYS A 2 -9.55 21.88 -14.36
N PHE A 3 -10.62 21.37 -14.96
CA PHE A 3 -10.97 19.95 -14.95
C PHE A 3 -9.90 19.21 -15.74
N ILE A 4 -9.12 18.36 -15.08
CA ILE A 4 -8.25 17.40 -15.76
C ILE A 4 -9.14 16.17 -16.00
N PRO A 5 -9.54 15.86 -17.24
CA PRO A 5 -10.31 14.66 -17.51
C PRO A 5 -9.47 13.45 -17.08
N MET A 6 -10.04 12.60 -16.21
CA MET A 6 -9.45 11.35 -15.73
C MET A 6 -9.36 10.28 -16.84
N ASN A 7 -8.97 10.68 -18.06
CA ASN A 7 -8.88 9.79 -19.20
C ASN A 7 -7.50 9.13 -19.34
N ASP A 8 -6.51 9.56 -18.54
CA ASP A 8 -5.13 9.04 -18.58
C ASP A 8 -4.81 8.01 -17.48
N VAL A 9 -5.78 7.61 -16.65
CA VAL A 9 -5.57 6.57 -15.62
C VAL A 9 -6.02 5.18 -16.11
N ASN A 10 -6.72 5.11 -17.24
CA ASN A 10 -7.29 3.86 -17.77
C ASN A 10 -6.44 3.17 -18.85
N ASN A 11 -5.24 3.67 -19.15
CA ASN A 11 -4.38 3.08 -20.19
C ASN A 11 -3.30 2.14 -19.62
N ILE A 12 -3.73 1.14 -18.83
CA ILE A 12 -2.94 -0.09 -18.66
C ILE A 12 -3.76 -1.21 -19.32
N ASN A 13 -3.48 -1.39 -20.61
CA ASN A 13 -3.75 -2.57 -21.43
C ASN A 13 -4.41 -3.76 -20.71
N GLY A 14 -5.70 -3.98 -20.98
CA GLY A 14 -6.20 -5.32 -21.31
C GLY A 14 -6.14 -6.43 -20.26
N GLY A 15 -6.52 -6.20 -19.00
CA GLY A 15 -6.75 -7.33 -18.09
C GLY A 15 -7.36 -6.96 -16.75
N LYS A 16 -8.64 -7.32 -16.53
CA LYS A 16 -9.40 -7.33 -15.26
C LYS A 16 -9.15 -6.14 -14.32
N GLY A 17 -10.12 -5.22 -14.26
CA GLY A 17 -10.10 -3.97 -13.49
C GLY A 17 -9.98 -4.11 -11.97
N ASP A 18 -8.80 -4.54 -11.52
CA ASP A 18 -8.29 -4.40 -10.16
C ASP A 18 -7.17 -3.37 -10.18
N THR A 19 -7.32 -2.29 -9.41
CA THR A 19 -6.29 -1.28 -9.19
C THR A 19 -5.54 -1.62 -7.91
N CYS A 20 -4.23 -1.87 -8.01
CA CYS A 20 -3.39 -2.15 -6.85
C CYS A 20 -2.53 -0.94 -6.48
N SER A 21 -2.56 -0.56 -5.20
CA SER A 21 -1.67 0.43 -4.61
C SER A 21 -0.75 -0.22 -3.58
N VAL A 22 0.43 0.38 -3.42
CA VAL A 22 1.44 -0.05 -2.45
C VAL A 22 1.83 1.16 -1.62
N SER A 23 1.82 1.00 -0.30
CA SER A 23 2.26 1.99 0.68
C SER A 23 3.35 1.41 1.57
N TYR A 24 4.23 2.28 2.05
CA TYR A 24 5.30 1.95 2.99
C TYR A 24 5.17 2.85 4.20
N ASP A 25 4.99 2.24 5.37
CA ASP A 25 4.71 2.98 6.60
C ASP A 25 5.53 2.41 7.76
N TRP A 26 5.91 3.30 8.68
CA TRP A 26 6.61 2.94 9.90
C TRP A 26 5.61 2.48 10.97
N PHE A 27 5.79 1.25 11.46
CA PHE A 27 5.01 0.71 12.55
C PHE A 27 5.88 0.54 13.79
N TYR A 28 5.41 1.08 14.91
CA TYR A 28 6.02 0.90 16.22
C TYR A 28 5.36 -0.29 16.90
N ARG A 29 6.09 -1.40 17.01
CA ARG A 29 5.60 -2.60 17.69
C ARG A 29 6.28 -2.74 19.05
N TYR A 30 5.48 -3.03 20.06
CA TYR A 30 5.98 -3.36 21.38
C TYR A 30 6.47 -4.82 21.35
N THR A 31 7.77 -5.01 21.21
CA THR A 31 8.35 -6.35 21.04
C THR A 31 8.52 -7.07 22.36
N ASP A 32 8.94 -6.37 23.42
CA ASP A 32 9.05 -6.91 24.78
C ASP A 32 9.15 -5.76 25.79
N PRO A 33 8.65 -5.93 27.03
CA PRO A 33 8.80 -4.94 28.09
C PRO A 33 10.25 -4.68 28.50
N LYS A 34 11.19 -5.54 28.12
CA LYS A 34 12.62 -5.36 28.35
C LYS A 34 13.38 -4.78 27.16
N ARG A 35 12.86 -4.88 25.94
CA ARG A 35 13.53 -4.43 24.70
C ARG A 35 13.00 -3.10 24.17
N GLY A 36 11.88 -2.62 24.70
CA GLY A 36 11.29 -1.35 24.31
C GLY A 36 10.54 -1.45 22.97
N TRP A 37 10.29 -0.28 22.37
CA TRP A 37 9.60 -0.16 21.10
C TRP A 37 10.56 -0.44 19.95
N THR A 38 10.20 -1.40 19.09
CA THR A 38 10.92 -1.65 17.85
C THR A 38 10.18 -0.96 16.71
N THR A 39 10.93 -0.23 15.88
CA THR A 39 10.39 0.43 14.68
C THR A 39 10.62 -0.48 13.49
N THR A 40 9.55 -0.86 12.80
CA THR A 40 9.59 -1.75 11.63
C THR A 40 8.95 -1.07 10.43
N CYS A 41 9.60 -1.15 9.27
CA CYS A 41 9.01 -0.70 8.01
C CYS A 41 8.10 -1.79 7.45
N GLU A 42 6.84 -1.47 7.19
CA GLU A 42 5.88 -2.40 6.60
C GLU A 42 5.42 -1.92 5.23
N ARG A 43 5.33 -2.86 4.30
CA ARG A 43 4.74 -2.67 2.99
C ARG A 43 3.31 -3.17 3.03
N THR A 44 2.36 -2.28 2.77
CA THR A 44 0.95 -2.63 2.58
C THR A 44 0.62 -2.61 1.09
N SER A 45 0.18 -3.74 0.56
CA SER A 45 -0.32 -3.84 -0.83
C SER A 45 -1.82 -4.04 -0.79
N LYS A 46 -2.57 -3.14 -1.45
CA LYS A 46 -4.02 -3.14 -1.47
C LYS A 46 -4.49 -3.13 -2.92
N CYS A 47 -5.26 -4.13 -3.31
CA CYS A 47 -5.95 -4.15 -4.60
C CYS A 47 -7.44 -3.92 -4.38
N VAL A 48 -8.01 -3.04 -5.20
CA VAL A 48 -9.45 -2.75 -5.20
C VAL A 48 -10.03 -3.02 -6.58
N ASP A 49 -11.24 -3.56 -6.63
CA ASP A 49 -11.98 -3.69 -7.89
C ASP A 49 -12.46 -2.32 -8.39
N LYS A 50 -13.03 -2.32 -9.59
CA LYS A 50 -13.67 -1.15 -10.22
C LYS A 50 -14.81 -0.50 -9.40
N HIS A 51 -15.32 -1.16 -8.36
CA HIS A 51 -16.35 -0.64 -7.45
C HIS A 51 -15.77 -0.16 -6.11
N GLY A 52 -14.43 -0.22 -5.94
CA GLY A 52 -13.73 0.19 -4.73
C GLY A 52 -13.67 -0.89 -3.64
N LYS A 53 -14.11 -2.12 -3.91
CA LYS A 53 -14.04 -3.23 -2.96
C LYS A 53 -12.62 -3.79 -2.92
N ILE A 54 -12.09 -4.00 -1.72
CA ILE A 54 -10.79 -4.65 -1.54
C ILE A 54 -10.87 -6.10 -2.00
N THR A 55 -10.11 -6.45 -3.02
CA THR A 55 -9.98 -7.81 -3.54
C THR A 55 -8.76 -8.52 -2.97
N SER A 56 -7.73 -7.77 -2.61
CA SER A 56 -6.52 -8.28 -1.96
C SER A 56 -5.94 -7.25 -1.01
N LEU A 57 -5.50 -7.72 0.16
CA LEU A 57 -4.75 -6.92 1.12
C LEU A 57 -3.64 -7.79 1.70
N SER A 58 -2.40 -7.34 1.58
CA SER A 58 -1.25 -8.01 2.17
C SER A 58 -0.35 -6.99 2.86
N VAL A 59 0.16 -7.40 4.02
CA VAL A 59 1.11 -6.61 4.81
C VAL A 59 2.35 -7.46 5.01
N SER A 60 3.52 -6.88 4.79
CA SER A 60 4.78 -7.58 4.99
C SER A 60 5.84 -6.63 5.52
N THR A 61 6.60 -7.08 6.51
CA THR A 61 7.77 -6.36 6.99
C THR A 61 8.84 -6.37 5.90
N VAL A 62 9.41 -5.19 5.61
CA VAL A 62 10.45 -5.01 4.60
C VAL A 62 11.67 -4.33 5.23
N ALA A 63 12.76 -4.26 4.46
CA ALA A 63 13.95 -3.56 4.90
C ALA A 63 13.66 -2.08 5.21
N ASN A 64 14.22 -1.59 6.31
CA ASN A 64 14.01 -0.22 6.82
C ASN A 64 14.32 0.89 5.80
N ASN A 65 15.23 0.63 4.86
CA ASN A 65 15.59 1.56 3.78
C ASN A 65 14.46 1.81 2.76
N ARG A 66 13.36 1.07 2.81
CA ARG A 66 12.18 1.26 1.95
C ARG A 66 11.20 2.31 2.48
N CYS A 67 11.27 2.65 3.77
CA CYS A 67 10.48 3.72 4.39
C CYS A 67 11.31 5.01 4.60
N SER A 68 12.43 5.14 3.89
CA SER A 68 13.41 6.25 3.99
C SER A 68 13.19 7.33 2.93
#